data_AF-A0A9E5G252-F1
#
_entry.id   AF-A0A9E5G252-F1
#
_cell.length_a   1.000
_cell.length_b   1.000
_cell.length_c   1.000
_cell.angle_alpha   90.00
_cell.angle_beta   90.00
_cell.angle_gamma   90.00
#
_symmetry.space_group_name_H-M   'P 1'
#
loop_
_entity.id
_entity.type
_entity.pdbx_description
1 polymer ?
#
loop_
_entity_poly.entity_id
_entity_poly.type
_entity_poly.pdbx_seq_one_letter_code
_entity_poly.pdbx_strand_id
1 'polypeptide(L)' 'MRKSGETRFWLVKSEPDVFAFEQLLKAPKQTTCWDGVRNFSARNFLRDGMKKG' A
#
# COMPACT_ATOMS: atom_id res chain seq x y z
N MET A 1 21.28 10.99 -2.41
CA MET A 1 20.98 9.57 -2.10
C MET A 1 20.09 9.52 -0.87
N ARG A 2 19.12 8.59 -0.79
CA ARG A 2 18.30 8.41 0.42
C ARG A 2 19.16 7.88 1.57
N LYS A 3 18.90 8.32 2.80
CA LYS A 3 19.70 7.89 3.96
C LYS A 3 19.26 6.50 4.42
N SER A 4 20.20 5.70 4.92
CA SER A 4 19.87 4.45 5.61
C SER A 4 19.07 4.77 6.87
N GLY A 5 17.96 4.06 7.10
CA GLY A 5 17.06 4.31 8.22
C GLY A 5 16.07 5.46 8.03
N GLU A 6 16.01 6.10 6.86
CA GLU A 6 15.03 7.14 6.56
C GLU A 6 13.60 6.56 6.41
N THR A 7 12.66 7.06 7.22
CA THR A 7 11.23 6.72 7.11
C THR A 7 10.67 7.14 5.76
N ARG A 8 9.97 6.23 5.10
CA ARG A 8 9.36 6.47 3.79
C ARG A 8 7.85 6.49 3.92
N PHE A 9 7.24 7.54 3.39
CA PHE A 9 5.79 7.66 3.30
C PHE A 9 5.31 7.24 1.91
N TRP A 10 4.11 6.67 1.88
CA TRP A 10 3.50 6.13 0.66
C TRP A 10 2.06 6.59 0.57
N LEU A 11 1.62 6.89 -0.66
CA LEU A 11 0.22 7.10 -0.99
C LEU A 11 -0.23 5.96 -1.90
N VAL A 12 -1.25 5.23 -1.48
CA VAL A 12 -1.88 4.17 -2.28
C VAL A 12 -3.31 4.61 -2.63
N LYS A 13 -3.78 4.23 -3.81
CA LYS A 13 -5.10 4.62 -4.32
C LYS A 13 -5.98 3.40 -4.49
N SER A 14 -7.21 3.48 -4.01
CA SER A 14 -8.27 2.50 -4.25
C SER A 14 -9.49 3.23 -4.78
N GLU A 15 -10.21 2.61 -5.72
CA GLU A 15 -11.48 3.15 -6.20
C GLU A 15 -12.60 2.75 -5.22
N PRO A 16 -13.47 3.67 -4.76
CA PRO A 16 -14.46 3.38 -3.72
C PRO A 16 -15.51 2.33 -4.11
N ASP A 17 -15.78 2.18 -5.40
CA ASP A 17 -16.70 1.18 -5.95
C ASP A 17 -16.10 -0.24 -5.97
N VAL A 18 -14.77 -0.35 -5.91
CA VAL A 18 -14.04 -1.63 -5.82
C VAL A 18 -13.71 -1.97 -4.37
N PHE A 19 -13.06 -1.05 -3.66
CA PHE A 19 -12.69 -1.22 -2.26
C PHE A 19 -12.62 0.13 -1.55
N ALA A 20 -13.69 0.47 -0.82
CA ALA A 20 -13.81 1.70 -0.04
C ALA A 20 -13.06 1.61 1.30
N PHE A 21 -12.76 2.78 1.88
CA PHE A 21 -12.07 2.87 3.17
C PHE A 21 -12.90 2.24 4.31
N GLU A 22 -14.22 2.35 4.26
CA GLU A 22 -15.15 1.78 5.22
C GLU A 22 -15.07 0.24 5.26
N GLN A 23 -14.75 -0.39 4.12
CA GLN A 23 -14.53 -1.82 4.06
C GLN A 23 -13.24 -2.22 4.78
N LEU A 24 -12.18 -1.41 4.66
CA LEU A 24 -10.94 -1.61 5.43
C LEU A 24 -11.19 -1.49 6.94
N LEU A 25 -11.96 -0.48 7.36
CA LEU A 25 -12.30 -0.28 8.77
C LEU A 25 -13.11 -1.45 9.37
N LYS A 26 -13.91 -2.14 8.55
CA LYS A 26 -14.72 -3.30 8.94
C LYS A 26 -13.98 -4.64 8.79
N ALA A 27 -12.84 -4.66 8.12
CA ALA A 27 -12.08 -5.89 7.89
C ALA A 27 -11.50 -6.46 9.20
N PRO A 28 -11.29 -7.78 9.30
CA PRO A 28 -10.63 -8.37 10.45
C PRO A 28 -9.28 -7.69 10.72
N LYS A 29 -9.09 -7.26 11.98
CA LYS A 29 -7.90 -6.49 12.44
C LYS A 29 -7.67 -5.17 11.69
N GLN A 30 -8.66 -4.68 10.94
CA GLN A 30 -8.53 -3.52 10.05
C GLN A 30 -7.39 -3.69 9.02
N THR A 31 -7.22 -4.93 8.54
CA THR A 31 -6.15 -5.30 7.60
C THR A 31 -6.72 -5.95 6.35
N THR A 32 -6.08 -5.72 5.21
CA THR A 32 -6.38 -6.37 3.94
C THR A 32 -5.11 -6.56 3.11
N CYS A 33 -5.17 -7.42 2.08
CA CYS A 33 -4.11 -7.53 1.09
C CYS A 33 -4.22 -6.41 0.05
N TRP A 34 -3.08 -5.81 -0.33
CA TRP A 34 -3.02 -4.86 -1.44
C TRP A 34 -2.73 -5.59 -2.75
N ASP A 35 -3.78 -6.13 -3.36
CA ASP A 35 -3.71 -6.89 -4.60
C ASP A 35 -3.95 -6.00 -5.83
N GLY A 36 -4.21 -6.60 -7.00
CA GLY A 36 -4.65 -5.86 -8.19
C GLY A 36 -3.59 -4.98 -8.88
N VAL A 37 -2.37 -4.83 -8.34
CA VAL A 37 -1.34 -3.97 -8.95
C VAL A 37 -0.86 -4.56 -10.29
N ARG A 38 -1.20 -3.89 -11.38
CA ARG A 38 -0.78 -4.24 -12.76
C ARG A 38 0.24 -3.25 -13.36
N ASN A 39 0.56 -2.17 -12.65
CA ASN A 39 1.61 -1.24 -13.04
C ASN A 39 2.98 -1.72 -12.51
N PHE A 40 3.96 -1.90 -13.42
CA PHE A 40 5.28 -2.41 -13.07
C PHE A 40 6.05 -1.50 -12.10
N SER A 41 5.97 -0.18 -12.27
CA SER A 41 6.64 0.79 -11.39
C SER A 41 6.03 0.76 -9.98
N ALA A 42 4.71 0.77 -9.88
CA ALA A 42 3.99 0.65 -8.61
C ALA A 42 4.35 -0.67 -7.89
N ARG A 43 4.37 -1.79 -8.61
CA ARG A 43 4.80 -3.08 -8.07
C ARG A 43 6.21 -3.01 -7.51
N ASN A 44 7.16 -2.41 -8.24
CA ASN A 44 8.54 -2.28 -7.76
C ASN A 44 8.64 -1.37 -6.53
N PHE A 45 7.82 -0.31 -6.45
CA PHE A 45 7.73 0.51 -5.24
C PHE A 45 7.25 -0.27 -4.02
N LEU A 46 6.22 -1.11 -4.16
CA LEU A 46 5.74 -1.98 -3.08
C LEU A 46 6.80 -3.01 -2.66
N ARG A 47 7.44 -3.67 -3.63
CA ARG A 47 8.42 -4.75 -3.38
C ARG A 47 9.73 -4.24 -2.79
N ASP A 48 10.33 -3.25 -3.44
CA ASP A 48 11.72 -2.82 -3.14
C ASP A 48 11.74 -1.64 -2.17
N GLY A 49 10.69 -0.83 -2.21
CA GLY A 49 10.60 0.43 -1.48
C GLY A 49 9.95 0.32 -0.11
N MET A 50 8.80 -0.36 0.00
CA MET A 50 8.09 -0.49 1.28
C MET A 50 8.81 -1.45 2.22
N LYS A 51 8.79 -1.12 3.51
CA LYS A 51 9.27 -1.96 4.61
C LYS A 51 8.17 -2.01 5.66
N LYS A 52 8.11 -3.11 6.41
CA LYS A 52 7.23 -3.18 7.58
C LYS A 52 7.62 -2.05 8.53
N GLY A 53 6.63 -1.24 8.91
CA GLY A 53 6.74 -0.25 9.97
C GLY A 53 6.53 -0.89 11.32
#